data_AF-A0A6N7Q4T9-F1
#
_entry.id   AF-A0A6N7Q4T9-F1
#
_cell.length_a   1.000
_cell.length_b   1.000
_cell.length_c   1.000
_cell.angle_alpha   90.00
_cell.angle_beta   90.00
_cell.angle_gamma   90.00
#
_symmetry.space_group_name_H-M   'P 1'
#
loop_
_entity.id
_entity.type
_entity.pdbx_description
1 polymer ?
#
loop_
_entity_poly.entity_id
_entity_poly.type
_entity_poly.pdbx_seq_one_letter_code
_entity_poly.pdbx_strand_id
1 'polypeptide(L)'
;MKLKIVGVVLLVAFAVSACGLQEQADANFGDQHFKTVVSLVELYKLRTGSYPASLADLTFTGDWDQIAIASVHYRKLDEGYELDLVRGWVGRPDLHYPPAFWKGLGLRKSNLKHAP
;
A
#
# COMPACT_ATOMS: atom_id res chain seq x y z
N MET A 1 39.54 17.76 17.14
CA MET A 1 38.38 18.47 16.55
C MET A 1 38.04 17.96 15.15
N LYS A 2 39.00 17.91 14.21
CA LYS A 2 38.77 17.45 12.82
C LYS A 2 38.24 16.00 12.68
N LEU A 3 38.74 15.06 13.48
CA LEU A 3 38.28 13.65 13.45
C LEU A 3 36.83 13.48 13.94
N LYS A 4 36.39 14.32 14.90
CA LYS A 4 35.00 14.34 15.38
C LYS A 4 34.06 14.90 14.31
N ILE A 5 34.50 15.92 13.57
CA ILE A 5 33.73 16.52 12.47
C ILE A 5 33.58 15.52 11.31
N VAL A 6 34.66 14.82 10.93
CA VAL A 6 34.59 13.77 9.88
C VAL A 6 33.66 12.63 10.30
N GLY A 7 33.73 12.18 11.56
CA GLY A 7 32.82 11.16 12.09
C GLY A 7 31.36 11.60 12.06
N VAL A 8 31.06 12.84 12.45
CA VAL A 8 29.70 13.40 12.38
C VAL A 8 29.21 13.50 10.93
N VAL A 9 30.05 13.95 9.99
CA VAL A 9 29.68 14.04 8.57
C VAL A 9 29.38 12.66 7.97
N LEU A 10 30.18 11.64 8.28
CA LEU A 10 29.93 10.26 7.85
C LEU A 10 28.63 9.68 8.43
N LEU A 11 28.34 9.96 9.70
CA LEU A 11 27.13 9.48 10.38
C LEU A 11 25.87 10.15 9.82
N VAL A 12 25.94 11.45 9.53
CA VAL A 12 24.87 12.18 8.83
C VAL A 12 24.68 11.65 7.41
N ALA A 13 25.76 11.41 6.65
CA ALA A 13 25.65 10.86 5.31
C ALA A 13 24.98 9.48 5.29
N PHE A 14 25.35 8.59 6.22
CA PHE A 14 24.76 7.26 6.33
C PHE A 14 23.27 7.32 6.72
N ALA A 15 22.90 8.21 7.65
CA ALA A 15 21.50 8.40 8.04
C ALA A 15 20.63 8.92 6.88
N VAL A 16 21.14 9.88 6.09
CA VAL A 16 20.42 10.42 4.93
C VAL A 16 20.23 9.35 3.85
N SER A 17 21.25 8.52 3.59
CA SER A 17 21.11 7.39 2.66
C SER A 17 20.10 6.35 3.13
N ALA A 18 20.05 6.05 4.43
CA ALA A 18 19.08 5.11 5.00
C ALA A 18 17.63 5.60 4.85
N CYS A 19 17.37 6.91 5.07
CA CYS A 19 16.04 7.48 4.85
C CYS A 19 15.58 7.34 3.39
N GLY A 20 16.46 7.66 2.43
CA GLY A 20 16.12 7.53 1.01
C GLY A 20 15.80 6.09 0.59
N LEU A 21 16.56 5.11 1.12
CA LEU A 21 16.29 3.69 0.89
C LEU A 21 14.95 3.26 1.50
N GLN A 22 14.63 3.77 2.70
CA GLN A 22 13.35 3.47 3.35
C GLN A 22 12.18 4.05 2.56
N GLU A 23 12.23 5.32 2.15
CA GLU A 23 11.16 5.95 1.37
C GLU A 23 10.92 5.22 0.04
N GLN A 24 12.00 4.79 -0.63
CA GLN A 24 11.91 4.01 -1.86
C GLN A 24 11.30 2.62 -1.62
N ALA A 25 11.70 1.95 -0.53
CA ALA A 25 11.10 0.68 -0.14
C ALA A 25 9.61 0.86 0.19
N ASP A 26 9.25 1.89 0.96
CA ASP A 26 7.86 2.20 1.29
C ASP A 26 7.02 2.42 0.03
N ALA A 27 7.53 3.17 -0.95
CA ALA A 27 6.85 3.38 -2.22
C ALA A 27 6.64 2.07 -3.00
N ASN A 28 7.70 1.26 -3.14
CA ASN A 28 7.66 0.03 -3.92
C ASN A 28 6.75 -1.04 -3.28
N PHE A 29 6.91 -1.28 -1.97
CA PHE A 29 6.09 -2.24 -1.25
C PHE A 29 4.64 -1.77 -1.15
N GLY A 30 4.42 -0.49 -0.86
CA GLY A 30 3.07 0.06 -0.78
C GLY A 30 2.33 -0.03 -2.11
N ASP A 31 3.00 0.25 -3.22
CA ASP A 31 2.43 0.11 -4.56
C ASP A 31 2.04 -1.34 -4.87
N GLN A 32 2.96 -2.26 -4.62
CA GLN A 32 2.73 -3.69 -4.85
C GLN A 32 1.59 -4.20 -3.98
N HIS A 33 1.59 -3.90 -2.68
CA HIS A 33 0.58 -4.38 -1.75
C HIS A 33 -0.80 -3.81 -2.05
N PHE A 34 -0.90 -2.51 -2.33
CA PHE A 34 -2.16 -1.87 -2.67
C PHE A 34 -2.80 -2.53 -3.89
N LYS A 35 -2.03 -2.70 -4.97
CA LYS A 35 -2.51 -3.34 -6.22
C LYS A 35 -2.85 -4.81 -6.02
N THR A 36 -2.07 -5.54 -5.21
CA THR A 36 -2.39 -6.93 -4.84
C THR A 36 -3.75 -7.00 -4.15
N VAL A 37 -4.02 -6.17 -3.14
CA VAL A 37 -5.30 -6.23 -2.42
C VAL A 37 -6.48 -5.79 -3.29
N VAL A 38 -6.33 -4.75 -4.13
CA VAL A 38 -7.33 -4.42 -5.15
C VAL A 38 -7.64 -5.65 -6.00
N SER A 39 -6.61 -6.31 -6.53
CA SER A 39 -6.78 -7.48 -7.40
C SER A 39 -7.51 -8.64 -6.70
N LEU A 40 -7.19 -8.91 -5.44
CA LEU A 40 -7.85 -9.95 -4.63
C LEU A 40 -9.32 -9.63 -4.37
N VAL A 41 -9.64 -8.38 -4.02
CA VAL A 41 -11.00 -7.92 -3.76
C VAL A 41 -11.86 -7.96 -5.03
N GLU A 42 -11.33 -7.48 -6.15
CA GLU A 42 -12.04 -7.52 -7.44
C GLU A 42 -12.25 -8.96 -7.92
N LEU A 43 -11.24 -9.83 -7.78
CA LEU A 43 -11.37 -11.25 -8.12
C LEU A 43 -12.41 -11.96 -7.24
N TYR A 44 -12.46 -11.65 -5.94
CA TYR A 44 -13.50 -12.17 -5.05
C TYR A 44 -14.89 -11.75 -5.52
N LYS A 45 -15.07 -10.48 -5.90
CA LYS A 45 -16.33 -9.97 -6.46
C LYS A 45 -16.73 -10.70 -7.74
N LEU A 46 -15.79 -10.96 -8.64
CA LEU A 46 -16.05 -11.72 -9.87
C LEU A 46 -16.52 -13.15 -9.58
N ARG A 47 -15.97 -13.80 -8.55
CA ARG A 47 -16.32 -15.18 -8.19
C ARG A 47 -17.64 -15.31 -7.44
N THR A 48 -17.93 -14.38 -6.54
CA THR A 48 -19.06 -14.50 -5.60
C THR A 48 -20.24 -13.60 -5.94
N GLY A 49 -20.06 -12.67 -6.88
CA GLY A 49 -21.07 -11.67 -7.20
C GLY A 49 -21.19 -10.55 -6.15
N SER A 50 -20.39 -10.52 -5.08
CA SER A 50 -20.39 -9.42 -4.10
C SER A 50 -18.99 -9.11 -3.56
N TYR A 51 -18.74 -7.87 -3.10
CA TYR A 51 -17.49 -7.56 -2.39
C TYR A 51 -17.47 -8.25 -1.02
N PRO A 52 -16.29 -8.70 -0.53
CA PRO A 52 -16.18 -9.42 0.73
C PRO A 52 -16.64 -8.54 1.90
N ALA A 53 -17.20 -9.12 2.96
CA ALA A 53 -17.58 -8.34 4.14
C ALA A 53 -16.33 -7.86 4.89
N SER A 54 -15.27 -8.68 4.87
CA SER A 54 -13.95 -8.35 5.39
C SER A 54 -12.84 -8.99 4.54
N LEU A 55 -11.59 -8.50 4.65
CA LEU A 55 -10.46 -9.14 3.94
C LEU A 55 -10.19 -10.59 4.42
N ALA A 56 -10.72 -11.00 5.57
CA ALA A 56 -10.65 -12.39 6.03
C ALA A 56 -11.52 -13.35 5.20
N ASP A 57 -12.49 -12.83 4.44
CA ASP A 57 -13.32 -13.65 3.55
C ASP A 57 -12.59 -14.01 2.25
N LEU A 58 -11.43 -13.39 1.96
CA LEU A 58 -10.68 -13.64 0.75
C LEU A 58 -10.20 -15.10 0.68
N THR A 59 -10.68 -15.82 -0.33
CA THR A 59 -10.30 -17.22 -0.61
C THR A 59 -9.16 -17.31 -1.62
N PHE A 60 -8.37 -18.39 -1.57
CA PHE A 60 -7.27 -18.68 -2.49
C PHE A 60 -6.12 -17.67 -2.42
N THR A 61 -5.84 -17.16 -1.21
CA THR A 61 -4.68 -16.32 -0.92
C THR A 61 -3.45 -17.18 -0.62
N GLY A 62 -2.28 -16.68 -0.96
CA GLY A 62 -1.00 -17.24 -0.53
C GLY A 62 -0.46 -16.55 0.72
N ASP A 63 0.57 -17.15 1.33
CA ASP A 63 1.19 -16.58 2.54
C ASP A 63 1.73 -15.16 2.32
N TRP A 64 2.25 -14.87 1.13
CA TRP A 64 2.76 -13.54 0.77
C TRP A 64 1.65 -12.49 0.63
N ASP A 65 0.41 -12.90 0.32
CA ASP A 65 -0.72 -11.96 0.25
C ASP A 65 -1.08 -11.42 1.64
N GLN A 66 -0.78 -12.16 2.71
CA GLN A 66 -1.05 -11.73 4.08
C GLN A 66 -0.28 -10.46 4.43
N ILE A 67 0.92 -10.26 3.88
CA ILE A 67 1.70 -9.04 4.07
C ILE A 67 1.00 -7.84 3.42
N ALA A 68 0.48 -8.03 2.22
CA ALA A 68 -0.26 -6.99 1.49
C ALA A 68 -1.61 -6.67 2.16
N ILE A 69 -2.35 -7.70 2.58
CA ILE A 69 -3.61 -7.55 3.33
C ILE A 69 -3.37 -6.77 4.63
N ALA A 70 -2.27 -7.05 5.33
CA ALA A 70 -1.92 -6.36 6.57
C ALA A 70 -1.39 -4.92 6.35
N SER A 71 -1.17 -4.49 5.11
CA SER A 71 -0.67 -3.15 4.80
C SER A 71 -1.77 -2.17 4.39
N VAL A 72 -3.03 -2.60 4.39
CA VAL A 72 -4.18 -1.79 4.01
C VAL A 72 -5.28 -1.84 5.06
N HIS A 73 -6.17 -0.86 5.00
CA HIS A 73 -7.43 -0.85 5.73
C HIS A 73 -8.58 -0.93 4.72
N TYR A 74 -9.46 -1.92 4.89
CA TYR A 74 -10.57 -2.20 3.99
C TYR A 74 -11.90 -2.00 4.68
N ARG A 75 -12.86 -1.44 3.96
CA ARG A 75 -14.25 -1.37 4.39
C ARG A 75 -15.19 -1.56 3.22
N LYS A 76 -16.11 -2.52 3.34
CA LYS A 76 -17.21 -2.67 2.39
C LYS A 76 -18.17 -1.47 2.50
N LEU A 77 -18.64 -0.99 1.35
CA LEU A 77 -19.65 0.07 1.24
C LEU A 77 -20.88 -0.47 0.52
N ASP A 78 -21.97 0.28 0.55
CA ASP A 78 -23.21 -0.08 -0.16
C ASP A 78 -22.96 -0.26 -1.67
N GLU A 79 -22.17 0.65 -2.26
CA GLU A 79 -21.86 0.66 -3.69
C GLU A 79 -20.35 0.49 -3.96
N GLY A 80 -19.71 -0.50 -3.33
CA GLY A 80 -18.30 -0.79 -3.58
C GLY A 80 -17.51 -1.08 -2.32
N TYR A 81 -16.30 -0.53 -2.27
CA TYR A 81 -15.45 -0.59 -1.09
C TYR A 81 -14.52 0.62 -0.97
N GLU A 82 -14.06 0.82 0.25
CA GLU A 82 -12.94 1.70 0.59
C GLU A 82 -11.69 0.86 0.81
N LEU A 83 -10.57 1.36 0.32
CA LEU A 83 -9.27 0.73 0.54
C LEU A 83 -8.21 1.81 0.77
N ASP A 84 -7.70 1.87 1.99
CA ASP A 84 -6.66 2.81 2.39
C ASP A 84 -5.32 2.09 2.52
N LEU A 85 -4.25 2.71 2.05
CA LEU A 85 -2.90 2.22 2.30
C LEU A 85 -2.44 2.71 3.68
N VAL A 86 -2.15 1.79 4.61
CA VAL A 86 -1.68 2.16 5.96
C VAL A 86 -0.17 2.17 6.06
N ARG A 87 0.52 1.32 5.29
CA ARG A 87 1.99 1.27 5.21
C ARG A 87 2.47 0.67 3.90
N GLY A 88 3.71 0.99 3.52
CA GLY A 88 4.51 0.29 2.53
C GLY A 88 5.33 -0.79 3.21
N TRP A 89 6.61 -0.50 3.49
CA TRP A 89 7.50 -1.40 4.23
C TRP A 89 7.40 -1.13 5.74
N VAL A 90 7.64 0.12 6.15
CA VAL A 90 7.58 0.59 7.53
C VAL A 90 6.73 1.87 7.62
N GLY A 91 6.93 2.81 6.70
CA GLY A 91 6.19 4.07 6.63
C GLY A 91 5.01 4.01 5.66
N ARG A 92 4.14 5.03 5.71
CA ARG A 92 3.07 5.19 4.72
C ARG A 92 3.59 5.99 3.53
N PRO A 93 3.66 5.42 2.31
CA PRO A 93 4.11 6.15 1.15
C PRO A 93 3.05 7.13 0.64
N ASP A 94 3.51 8.14 -0.11
CA ASP A 94 2.66 9.07 -0.83
C ASP A 94 2.50 8.60 -2.27
N LEU A 95 1.45 7.81 -2.53
CA LEU A 95 1.17 7.23 -3.85
C LEU A 95 0.03 7.95 -4.57
N HIS A 96 0.12 7.94 -5.90
CA HIS A 96 -0.89 8.45 -6.81
C HIS A 96 -0.96 7.55 -8.05
N TYR A 97 -2.15 7.43 -8.61
CA TYR A 97 -2.39 6.64 -9.81
C TYR A 97 -3.07 7.49 -10.89
N PRO A 98 -2.82 7.21 -12.18
CA PRO A 98 -3.51 7.90 -13.26
C PRO A 98 -5.02 7.59 -13.21
N PRO A 99 -5.90 8.51 -13.66
CA PRO A 99 -7.36 8.29 -13.63
C PRO A 99 -7.83 6.97 -14.28
N ALA A 100 -7.10 6.49 -15.29
CA ALA A 100 -7.38 5.23 -15.95
C ALA A 100 -7.25 4.00 -15.04
N PHE A 101 -6.40 4.05 -14.01
CA PHE A 101 -6.24 2.96 -13.05
C PHE A 101 -7.52 2.69 -12.26
N TRP A 102 -8.25 3.74 -11.89
CA TRP A 102 -9.46 3.64 -11.07
C TRP A 102 -10.68 3.16 -11.86
N LYS A 103 -10.63 3.24 -13.19
CA LYS A 103 -11.75 2.94 -14.06
C LYS A 103 -12.07 1.44 -14.03
N GLY A 104 -13.32 1.11 -13.73
CA GLY A 104 -13.82 -0.27 -13.72
C GLY A 104 -13.68 -1.00 -12.38
N LEU A 105 -13.07 -0.35 -11.37
CA LEU A 105 -12.97 -0.89 -10.02
C LEU A 105 -14.26 -0.62 -9.21
N GLY A 106 -14.46 -1.45 -8.18
CA GLY A 106 -15.40 -1.23 -7.10
C GLY A 106 -14.95 -0.22 -6.05
N LEU A 107 -13.71 0.25 -6.13
CA LEU A 107 -13.17 1.19 -5.17
C LEU A 107 -13.89 2.54 -5.29
N ARG A 108 -14.35 3.07 -4.15
CA ARG A 108 -15.10 4.35 -4.06
C ARG A 108 -14.47 5.37 -3.14
N LYS A 109 -13.52 4.95 -2.31
CA LYS A 109 -12.79 5.79 -1.36
C LYS A 109 -11.40 5.22 -1.14
N SER A 110 -10.42 6.11 -1.05
CA SER A 110 -9.07 5.76 -0.60
C SER A 110 -8.36 7.01 -0.09
N ASN A 111 -7.43 6.81 0.83
CA ASN A 111 -6.50 7.83 1.30
C ASN A 111 -5.39 8.19 0.28
N LEU A 112 -5.34 7.52 -0.88
CA LEU A 112 -4.40 7.86 -1.96
C LEU A 112 -4.84 9.10 -2.73
N LYS A 113 -3.87 9.86 -3.24
CA LYS A 113 -4.15 11.09 -3.99
C LYS A 113 -4.89 10.78 -5.28
N HIS A 114 -5.93 11.57 -5.56
CA HIS A 114 -6.78 11.45 -6.74
C HIS A 114 -7.54 10.12 -6.83
N ALA A 115 -7.74 9.44 -5.70
CA ALA A 115 -8.68 8.34 -5.62
C ALA A 115 -10.13 8.81 -5.83
N PRO A 116 -11.04 7.89 -6.22
CA PRO A 116 -12.48 8.16 -6.34
C PRO A 116 -13.12 8.69 -5.05
#